data_AF-A0A1R0L2A0-F1
#
_entry.id   AF-A0A1R0L2A0-F1
#
_cell.length_a   1.000
_cell.length_b   1.000
_cell.length_c   1.000
_cell.angle_alpha   90.00
_cell.angle_beta   90.00
_cell.angle_gamma   90.00
#
_symmetry.space_group_name_H-M   'P 1'
#
loop_
_entity.id
_entity.type
_entity.pdbx_description
1 polymer ?
#
loop_
_entity_poly.entity_id
_entity_poly.type
_entity_poly.pdbx_seq_one_letter_code
_entity_poly.pdbx_strand_id
1 'polypeptide(L)'
;MSDVAEQDLLLEWHNLSARHAAVFGRLECRLQERHGLGVTEFEALERLVNCAVGKCRAADLTEVVHLSQSATSRLVARLEREGLVQRALCEADRRGIFVVVTDEGRRRYEEAKPTHRATLEETLTVKA
;
A
#
# COMPACT_ATOMS: atom_id res chain seq x y z
N MET A 1 -12.75 -21.66 27.71
CA MET A 1 -11.35 -21.74 27.28
C MET A 1 -10.51 -21.75 28.55
N SER A 2 -9.44 -22.55 28.63
CA SER A 2 -8.56 -22.50 29.80
C SER A 2 -7.79 -21.18 29.81
N ASP A 3 -7.45 -20.69 31.00
CA ASP A 3 -6.66 -19.46 31.20
C ASP A 3 -5.32 -19.50 30.41
N VAL A 4 -4.68 -20.68 30.35
CA VAL A 4 -3.47 -20.92 29.54
C VAL A 4 -3.74 -20.75 28.03
N ALA A 5 -4.85 -21.26 27.51
CA ALA A 5 -5.18 -21.12 26.08
C ALA A 5 -5.54 -19.68 25.70
N GLU A 6 -6.09 -18.89 26.62
CA GLU A 6 -6.32 -17.45 26.41
C GLU A 6 -4.99 -16.67 26.40
N GLN A 7 -4.07 -16.98 27.32
CA GLN A 7 -2.75 -16.37 27.37
C GLN A 7 -1.91 -16.65 26.12
N ASP A 8 -1.96 -17.88 25.60
CA ASP A 8 -1.26 -18.25 24.36
C ASP A 8 -1.80 -17.46 23.15
N LEU A 9 -3.13 -17.29 23.05
CA LEU A 9 -3.75 -16.49 21.99
C LEU A 9 -3.36 -15.01 22.08
N LEU A 10 -3.31 -14.46 23.29
CA LEU A 10 -2.87 -13.08 23.49
C LEU A 10 -1.39 -12.93 23.10
N LEU A 11 -0.53 -13.86 23.50
CA LEU A 11 0.89 -13.81 23.15
C LEU A 11 1.10 -13.83 21.62
N GLU A 12 0.39 -14.72 20.92
CA GLU A 12 0.44 -14.80 19.46
C GLU A 12 0.00 -13.49 18.79
N TRP A 13 -1.10 -12.90 19.27
CA TRP A 13 -1.58 -11.60 18.78
C TRP A 13 -0.55 -10.48 18.97
N HIS A 14 0.08 -10.40 20.14
CA HIS A 14 1.10 -9.39 20.42
C HIS A 14 2.35 -9.58 19.56
N ASN A 15 2.80 -10.83 19.38
CA ASN A 15 3.94 -11.15 18.52
C ASN A 15 3.69 -10.77 17.07
N LEU A 16 2.51 -11.12 16.53
CA LEU A 16 2.10 -10.74 15.18
C LEU A 16 2.06 -9.21 15.02
N SER A 17 1.45 -8.52 15.98
CA SER A 17 1.32 -7.06 15.96
C SER A 17 2.68 -6.36 16.03
N ALA A 18 3.58 -6.83 16.90
CA ALA A 18 4.93 -6.29 17.03
C ALA A 18 5.76 -6.51 15.76
N ARG A 19 5.67 -7.70 15.16
CA ARG A 19 6.34 -8.00 13.88
C ARG A 19 5.83 -7.13 12.75
N HIS A 20 4.50 -6.98 12.62
CA HIS A 20 3.90 -6.09 11.63
C HIS A 20 4.37 -4.64 11.83
N ALA A 21 4.31 -4.10 13.05
CA ALA A 21 4.73 -2.74 13.34
C ALA A 21 6.21 -2.49 13.02
N ALA A 22 7.09 -3.44 13.33
CA ALA A 22 8.52 -3.33 13.05
C ALA A 22 8.81 -3.30 11.53
N VAL A 23 8.18 -4.21 10.77
CA VAL A 23 8.33 -4.28 9.30
C VAL A 23 7.77 -3.01 8.66
N PHE A 24 6.53 -2.65 9.01
CA PHE A 24 5.85 -1.47 8.47
C PHE A 24 6.63 -0.19 8.75
N GLY A 25 7.11 0.02 9.98
CA GLY A 25 7.89 1.20 10.35
C GLY A 25 9.22 1.30 9.57
N ARG A 26 9.88 0.15 9.30
CA ARG A 26 11.10 0.13 8.49
C ARG A 26 10.83 0.48 7.03
N LEU A 27 9.73 -0.03 6.46
CA LEU A 27 9.32 0.30 5.10
C LEU A 27 8.98 1.79 4.98
N GLU A 28 8.17 2.31 5.90
CA GLU A 28 7.75 3.72 5.92
C GLU A 28 8.96 4.65 5.93
N CYS A 29 9.92 4.42 6.84
CA CYS A 29 11.16 5.20 6.93
C CYS A 29 11.96 5.16 5.62
N ARG A 30 12.25 3.97 5.08
CA ARG A 30 13.12 3.84 3.90
C ARG A 30 12.46 4.34 2.62
N LEU A 31 11.16 4.12 2.45
CA LEU A 31 10.43 4.61 1.29
C LEU A 31 10.32 6.14 1.33
N GLN A 32 10.02 6.71 2.51
CA GLN A 32 9.88 8.15 2.66
C GLN A 32 11.22 8.86 2.44
N GLU A 33 12.31 8.35 3.01
CA GLU A 33 13.65 8.95 2.91
C GLU A 33 14.21 8.92 1.49
N ARG A 34 13.98 7.83 0.75
CA ARG A 34 14.62 7.61 -0.57
C ARG A 34 13.76 8.00 -1.75
N HIS A 35 12.44 7.89 -1.61
CA HIS A 35 11.49 8.00 -2.72
C HIS A 35 10.37 8.99 -2.46
N GLY A 36 10.29 9.56 -1.25
CA GLY A 36 9.21 10.46 -0.86
C GLY A 36 7.83 9.80 -0.78
N LEU A 37 7.79 8.46 -0.66
CA LEU A 37 6.57 7.66 -0.62
C LEU A 37 6.37 7.03 0.76
N GLY A 38 5.14 7.01 1.26
CA GLY A 38 4.74 6.11 2.35
C GLY A 38 4.44 4.69 1.86
N VAL A 39 4.30 3.73 2.77
CA VAL A 39 3.99 2.32 2.43
C VAL A 39 2.69 2.22 1.66
N THR A 40 1.64 2.87 2.16
CA THR A 40 0.31 2.85 1.54
C THR A 40 0.29 3.47 0.14
N GLU A 41 1.12 4.48 -0.10
CA GLU A 41 1.27 5.11 -1.42
C GLU A 41 1.97 4.17 -2.39
N PHE A 42 3.03 3.49 -1.93
CA PHE A 42 3.71 2.46 -2.70
C PHE A 42 2.76 1.31 -3.09
N GLU A 43 1.98 0.79 -2.14
CA GLU A 43 1.02 -0.30 -2.39
C GLU A 43 -0.09 0.10 -3.37
N ALA A 44 -0.58 1.36 -3.27
CA ALA A 44 -1.53 1.89 -4.23
C ALA A 44 -0.95 1.95 -5.66
N LEU A 45 0.29 2.45 -5.80
CA LEU A 45 0.98 2.51 -7.09
C LEU A 45 1.25 1.11 -7.63
N GLU A 46 1.69 0.17 -6.79
CA GLU A 46 1.89 -1.23 -7.15
C GLU A 46 0.62 -1.85 -7.72
N ARG A 47 -0.52 -1.63 -7.05
CA ARG A 47 -1.80 -2.15 -7.50
C ARG A 47 -2.23 -1.56 -8.84
N LEU A 48 -2.00 -0.27 -9.06
CA LEU A 48 -2.34 0.43 -10.29
C LEU A 48 -1.45 0.00 -11.45
N VAL A 49 -0.14 -0.17 -11.21
CA VAL A 49 0.84 -0.62 -12.19
C VAL A 49 0.53 -2.04 -12.68
N ASN A 50 0.10 -2.93 -11.79
CA ASN A 50 -0.24 -4.32 -12.10
C ASN A 50 -1.70 -4.54 -12.53
N CYS A 51 -2.50 -3.47 -12.61
CA CYS A 51 -3.89 -3.56 -13.07
C CYS A 51 -3.90 -3.86 -14.58
N ALA A 52 -4.42 -5.03 -15.01
CA ALA A 52 -4.35 -5.51 -16.39
C ALA A 52 -4.90 -4.56 -17.47
N VAL A 53 -5.80 -3.64 -17.07
CA VAL A 53 -6.44 -2.65 -17.95
C VAL A 53 -5.82 -1.24 -17.82
N GLY A 54 -4.74 -1.09 -17.06
CA GLY A 54 -4.07 0.19 -16.77
C GLY A 54 -4.88 1.17 -15.91
N LYS A 55 -6.10 0.79 -15.50
CA LYS A 55 -7.01 1.59 -14.68
C LYS A 55 -7.73 0.68 -13.69
N CYS A 56 -7.83 1.11 -12.44
CA CYS A 56 -8.54 0.40 -11.38
C CYS A 56 -9.63 1.32 -10.80
N ARG A 57 -10.76 0.76 -10.34
CA ARG A 57 -11.75 1.60 -9.65
C ARG A 57 -11.17 2.04 -8.31
N ALA A 58 -11.54 3.23 -7.84
CA ALA A 58 -11.11 3.70 -6.53
C ALA A 58 -11.55 2.75 -5.39
N ALA A 59 -12.66 2.02 -5.57
CA ALA A 59 -13.11 0.99 -4.63
C ALA A 59 -12.12 -0.20 -4.58
N ASP A 60 -11.59 -0.65 -5.73
CA ASP A 60 -10.66 -1.77 -5.79
C ASP A 60 -9.31 -1.46 -5.11
N LEU A 61 -8.97 -0.16 -4.96
CA LEU A 61 -7.80 0.25 -4.18
C LEU A 61 -8.00 0.03 -2.68
N THR A 62 -9.24 0.20 -2.17
CA THR A 62 -9.53 0.07 -0.73
C THR A 62 -9.15 -1.31 -0.18
N GLU A 63 -9.31 -2.37 -0.98
CA GLU A 63 -8.99 -3.75 -0.61
C GLU A 63 -7.48 -3.98 -0.42
N VAL A 64 -6.65 -3.26 -1.17
CA VAL A 64 -5.19 -3.44 -1.16
C VAL A 64 -4.52 -2.57 -0.11
N VAL A 65 -4.98 -1.33 0.05
CA VAL A 65 -4.38 -0.40 1.02
C VAL A 65 -4.94 -0.54 2.44
N HIS A 66 -5.89 -1.46 2.66
CA HIS A 66 -6.55 -1.69 3.95
C HIS A 66 -7.10 -0.41 4.61
N LEU A 67 -7.56 0.54 3.78
CA LEU A 67 -8.08 1.83 4.22
C LEU A 67 -9.60 1.92 4.05
N SER A 68 -10.24 2.76 4.86
CA SER A 68 -11.62 3.16 4.60
C SER A 68 -11.74 3.89 3.25
N GLN A 69 -12.96 3.91 2.69
CA GLN A 69 -13.22 4.61 1.42
C GLN A 69 -12.81 6.09 1.48
N SER A 70 -13.12 6.79 2.58
CA SER A 70 -12.75 8.19 2.77
C SER A 70 -11.24 8.40 2.90
N ALA A 71 -10.52 7.46 3.52
CA ALA A 71 -9.07 7.50 3.60
C ALA A 71 -8.43 7.22 2.22
N THR A 72 -8.96 6.25 1.47
CA THR A 72 -8.52 5.95 0.10
C THR A 72 -8.76 7.13 -0.84
N SER A 73 -9.88 7.83 -0.73
CA SER A 73 -10.13 9.05 -1.53
C SER A 73 -9.09 10.15 -1.28
N ARG A 74 -8.70 10.34 -0.01
CA ARG A 74 -7.63 11.29 0.38
C ARG A 74 -6.27 10.85 -0.15
N LEU A 75 -5.95 9.57 -0.07
CA LEU A 75 -4.72 9.00 -0.66
C LEU A 75 -4.65 9.28 -2.16
N VAL A 76 -5.71 8.96 -2.92
CA VAL A 76 -5.76 9.21 -4.36
C VAL A 76 -5.62 10.71 -4.66
N ALA A 77 -6.27 11.58 -3.88
CA ALA A 77 -6.14 13.03 -4.06
C ALA A 77 -4.70 13.53 -3.81
N ARG A 78 -3.99 12.94 -2.83
CA ARG A 78 -2.58 13.26 -2.61
C ARG A 78 -1.71 12.81 -3.78
N LEU A 79 -1.83 11.56 -4.20
CA LEU A 79 -1.08 11.02 -5.34
C LEU A 79 -1.35 11.84 -6.62
N GLU A 80 -2.59 12.30 -6.83
CA GLU A 80 -2.93 13.15 -7.97
C GLU A 80 -2.27 14.53 -7.89
N ARG A 81 -2.25 15.17 -6.72
CA ARG A 81 -1.51 16.43 -6.52
C ARG A 81 0.00 16.28 -6.75
N GLU A 82 0.55 15.10 -6.49
CA GLU A 82 1.97 14.78 -6.72
C GLU A 82 2.25 14.33 -8.17
N GLY A 83 1.22 14.33 -9.04
CA GLY A 83 1.33 13.95 -10.46
C GLY A 83 1.54 12.45 -10.69
N LEU A 84 1.34 11.62 -9.67
CA LEU A 84 1.57 10.17 -9.69
C LEU A 84 0.40 9.39 -10.29
N VAL A 85 -0.82 9.92 -10.14
CA VAL A 85 -2.04 9.31 -10.67
C VAL A 85 -2.94 10.38 -11.27
N GLN A 86 -3.91 9.95 -12.04
CA GLN A 86 -4.99 10.80 -12.57
C GLN A 86 -6.33 10.08 -12.43
N ARG A 87 -7.38 10.85 -12.12
CA ARG A 87 -8.75 10.34 -12.15
C ARG A 87 -9.31 10.36 -13.57
N ALA A 88 -9.81 9.22 -14.03
CA ALA A 88 -10.50 9.09 -15.32
C ALA A 88 -11.99 8.83 -15.09
N LEU A 89 -12.84 9.58 -15.79
CA LEU A 89 -14.27 9.31 -15.88
C LEU A 89 -14.50 8.20 -16.92
N CYS A 90 -15.32 7.21 -16.59
CA CYS A 90 -15.74 6.22 -17.56
C CYS A 90 -16.93 6.77 -18.37
N GLU A 91 -16.77 6.91 -19.68
CA GLU A 91 -17.85 7.38 -20.57
C GLU A 91 -19.08 6.45 -20.56
N ALA A 92 -18.88 5.16 -20.31
CA ALA A 92 -19.93 4.13 -20.31
C ALA A 92 -20.62 3.93 -18.95
N ASP A 93 -19.96 4.29 -17.83
CA ASP A 93 -20.49 4.12 -16.48
C ASP A 93 -20.11 5.32 -15.62
N ARG A 94 -20.96 6.34 -15.65
CA ARG A 94 -20.78 7.62 -14.92
C ARG A 94 -20.76 7.49 -13.40
N ARG A 95 -20.93 6.28 -12.84
CA ARG A 95 -20.94 6.03 -11.39
C ARG A 95 -19.57 5.65 -10.82
N GLY A 96 -18.58 5.33 -11.66
CA GLY A 96 -17.25 4.88 -11.21
C GLY A 96 -16.13 5.88 -11.50
N ILE A 97 -15.44 6.34 -10.45
CA ILE A 97 -14.15 7.03 -10.59
C ILE A 97 -13.07 5.97 -10.77
N PHE A 98 -12.38 6.01 -11.92
CA PHE A 98 -11.19 5.21 -12.15
C PHE A 98 -9.96 6.00 -11.78
N VAL A 99 -8.95 5.30 -11.27
CA VAL A 99 -7.62 5.83 -10.99
C VAL A 99 -6.66 5.18 -11.97
N VAL A 100 -5.84 6.00 -12.60
CA VAL A 100 -4.84 5.61 -13.59
C VAL A 100 -3.49 6.10 -13.11
N VAL A 101 -2.49 5.23 -13.10
CA VAL A 101 -1.11 5.64 -12.80
C VAL A 101 -0.54 6.42 -14.00
N THR A 102 0.13 7.54 -13.73
CA THR A 102 0.83 8.31 -14.78
C THR A 102 2.17 7.66 -15.11
N ASP A 103 2.85 8.12 -16.16
CA ASP A 103 4.22 7.66 -16.46
C ASP A 103 5.19 7.99 -15.32
N GLU A 104 5.02 9.16 -14.71
CA GLU A 104 5.79 9.55 -13.53
C GLU A 104 5.47 8.68 -12.31
N GLY A 105 4.19 8.31 -12.13
CA GLY A 105 3.78 7.35 -11.12
C GLY A 105 4.42 5.98 -11.27
N ARG A 106 4.48 5.51 -12.52
CA ARG A 106 5.12 4.24 -12.85
C ARG A 106 6.62 4.30 -12.62
N ARG A 107 7.28 5.38 -13.04
CA ARG A 107 8.72 5.60 -12.81
C ARG A 107 9.04 5.55 -11.31
N ARG A 108 8.28 6.28 -10.49
CA ARG A 108 8.51 6.32 -9.05
C ARG A 108 8.26 4.98 -8.35
N TYR A 109 7.25 4.24 -8.79
CA TYR A 109 7.03 2.87 -8.33
C TYR A 109 8.23 1.96 -8.65
N GLU A 110 8.71 1.96 -9.89
CA GLU A 110 9.84 1.10 -10.29
C GLU A 110 11.14 1.46 -9.55
N GLU A 111 11.37 2.76 -9.26
CA GLU A 111 12.51 3.21 -8.44
C GLU A 111 12.39 2.78 -6.97
N ALA A 112 11.18 2.84 -6.40
CA ALA A 112 10.92 2.48 -5.02
C ALA A 112 10.89 0.97 -4.77
N LYS A 113 10.48 0.18 -5.77
CA LYS A 113 10.25 -1.26 -5.66
C LYS A 113 11.46 -2.05 -5.15
N PRO A 114 12.70 -1.86 -5.64
CA PRO A 114 13.88 -2.53 -5.06
C PRO A 114 14.08 -2.23 -3.58
N THR A 115 13.82 -0.99 -3.13
CA THR A 115 13.94 -0.61 -1.71
C THR A 115 12.91 -1.32 -0.85
N HIS A 116 11.66 -1.40 -1.34
CA HIS A 116 10.59 -2.14 -0.69
C HIS A 116 10.94 -3.64 -0.56
N ARG A 117 11.34 -4.28 -1.66
CA ARG A 117 11.67 -5.73 -1.67
C ARG A 117 12.87 -6.06 -0.79
N ALA A 118 13.96 -5.30 -0.87
CA ALA A 118 15.13 -5.50 -0.02
C ALA A 118 14.81 -5.31 1.47
N THR A 119 13.91 -4.37 1.80
CA THR A 119 13.49 -4.15 3.18
C THR A 119 12.61 -5.28 3.69
N LEU A 120 11.69 -5.79 2.87
CA LEU A 120 10.91 -6.99 3.21
C LEU A 120 11.83 -8.21 3.39
N GLU A 121 12.79 -8.42 2.49
CA GLU A 121 13.77 -9.49 2.63
C GLU A 121 14.53 -9.36 3.96
N GLU A 122 15.12 -8.21 4.26
CA GLU A 122 15.86 -7.98 5.51
C GLU A 122 15.00 -8.21 6.77
N THR A 123 13.75 -7.75 6.77
CA THR A 123 12.92 -7.72 7.99
C THR A 123 12.02 -8.94 8.16
N LEU A 124 11.59 -9.59 7.08
CA LEU A 124 10.75 -10.78 7.15
C LEU A 124 11.56 -12.07 7.11
N THR A 125 12.74 -12.09 6.49
CA THR A 125 13.56 -13.31 6.36
C THR A 125 14.57 -13.50 7.49
N VAL A 126 14.50 -12.69 8.55
CA VAL A 126 15.23 -12.98 9.79
C VAL A 126 14.81 -14.37 10.25
N LYS A 127 15.73 -15.32 10.08
CA LYS A 127 15.65 -16.69 10.58
C LYS A 127 15.37 -16.61 12.07
N ALA A 128 14.26 -17.24 12.49
CA ALA A 128 14.11 -17.73 13.84
C ALA A 128 15.26 -18.69 14.19
#